data_AF-A0A5D4SN95-F1
#
_entry.id   AF-A0A5D4SN95-F1
#
_cell.length_a   1.000
_cell.length_b   1.000
_cell.length_c   1.000
_cell.angle_alpha   90.00
_cell.angle_beta   90.00
_cell.angle_gamma   90.00
#
_symmetry.space_group_name_H-M   'P 1'
#
loop_
_entity.id
_entity.type
_entity.pdbx_description
1 polymer ?
#
loop_
_entity_poly.entity_id
_entity_poly.type
_entity_poly.pdbx_seq_one_letter_code
_entity_poly.pdbx_strand_id
1 'polypeptide(L)'
;MPDKSRIYEYVYYEGRSKQTFLRQDGNKAYWKNIYSYGGDHESEILYREDENGLYAENVDTRFSFQELKYPIFLGQTWKEDYNGIPLTVKIIEIGKTVKTRAGTFTNVVVTKDSEGTYRHYAENVGPILTDQPALEYGSPLYEELISLKKQRGKVVYWDGMELKSGQIGRLKINKSINLWKREGETLKFVRILKPGEVYRVYSYDSKYGGQYGVGAGYYVTNMKDHIKYETPSKKLLN
;
A
#
# COMPACT_ATOMS: atom_id res chain seq x y z
N MET A 1 -3.90 4.17 -10.28
CA MET A 1 -2.89 3.12 -9.94
C MET A 1 -3.29 2.35 -8.67
N PRO A 2 -2.85 1.08 -8.46
CA PRO A 2 -3.09 0.34 -7.21
C PRO A 2 -2.44 0.99 -5.96
N ASP A 3 -3.17 1.02 -4.84
CA ASP A 3 -2.70 1.43 -3.49
C ASP A 3 -1.58 0.50 -2.99
N LYS A 4 -0.37 1.07 -2.89
CA LYS A 4 0.89 0.42 -2.46
C LYS A 4 0.90 -0.10 -1.03
N SER A 5 -0.08 0.29 -0.22
CA SER A 5 -0.26 -0.21 1.15
C SER A 5 -1.09 -1.50 1.21
N ARG A 6 -1.51 -2.05 0.06
CA ARG A 6 -2.38 -3.23 -0.03
C ARG A 6 -1.66 -4.42 -0.67
N ILE A 7 -2.10 -5.61 -0.29
CA ILE A 7 -1.84 -6.88 -0.96
C ILE A 7 -3.09 -7.23 -1.74
N TYR A 8 -2.91 -7.54 -3.02
CA TYR A 8 -3.98 -7.89 -3.95
C TYR A 8 -3.90 -9.39 -4.19
N GLU A 9 -5.01 -10.08 -4.07
CA GLU A 9 -5.12 -11.48 -4.44
C GLU A 9 -6.19 -11.60 -5.53
N TYR A 10 -5.84 -12.22 -6.64
CA TYR A 10 -6.75 -12.49 -7.75
C TYR A 10 -6.96 -13.98 -7.93
N VAL A 11 -8.09 -14.35 -8.51
CA VAL A 11 -8.34 -15.69 -9.02
C VAL A 11 -8.51 -15.64 -10.52
N TYR A 12 -7.99 -16.67 -11.19
CA TYR A 12 -8.11 -16.91 -12.62
C TYR A 12 -8.80 -18.24 -12.84
N TYR A 13 -9.17 -18.55 -14.09
CA TYR A 13 -9.70 -19.88 -14.43
C TYR A 13 -8.76 -21.01 -13.96
N GLU A 14 -7.46 -20.84 -14.16
CA GLU A 14 -6.46 -21.89 -13.90
C GLU A 14 -5.79 -21.78 -12.52
N GLY A 15 -5.91 -20.65 -11.82
CA GLY A 15 -5.07 -20.43 -10.65
C GLY A 15 -5.38 -19.19 -9.85
N ARG A 16 -4.40 -18.74 -9.07
CA ARG A 16 -4.49 -17.52 -8.26
C ARG A 16 -3.21 -16.70 -8.43
N SER A 17 -3.32 -15.40 -8.21
CA SER A 17 -2.14 -14.55 -8.07
C SER A 17 -2.18 -13.78 -6.78
N LYS A 18 -1.00 -13.45 -6.27
CA LYS A 18 -0.81 -12.52 -5.17
C LYS A 18 0.19 -11.46 -5.56
N GLN A 19 -0.26 -10.22 -5.58
CA GLN A 19 0.57 -9.05 -5.85
C GLN A 19 0.90 -8.30 -4.56
N THR A 20 2.17 -7.99 -4.36
CA THR A 20 2.68 -7.25 -3.19
C THR A 20 3.63 -6.16 -3.64
N PHE A 21 3.45 -4.94 -3.14
CA PHE A 21 4.32 -3.82 -3.51
C PHE A 21 5.77 -4.09 -3.05
N LEU A 22 6.71 -3.92 -3.97
CA LEU A 22 8.15 -4.13 -3.74
C LEU A 22 8.89 -2.81 -3.52
N ARG A 23 8.83 -1.94 -4.53
CA ARG A 23 9.63 -0.70 -4.58
C ARG A 23 9.02 0.30 -5.54
N GLN A 24 9.43 1.55 -5.41
CA GLN A 24 9.11 2.61 -6.35
C GLN A 24 10.39 3.29 -6.81
N ASP A 25 10.47 3.59 -8.10
CA ASP A 25 11.53 4.36 -8.73
C ASP A 25 10.89 5.47 -9.59
N GLY A 26 10.98 6.72 -9.14
CA GLY A 26 10.25 7.82 -9.75
C GLY A 26 8.73 7.56 -9.82
N ASN A 27 8.17 7.57 -11.04
CA ASN A 27 6.76 7.30 -11.31
C ASN A 27 6.43 5.81 -11.55
N LYS A 28 7.42 4.92 -11.41
CA LYS A 28 7.28 3.47 -11.62
C LYS A 28 7.12 2.75 -10.30
N ALA A 29 6.04 1.99 -10.14
CA ALA A 29 5.77 1.15 -8.98
C ALA A 29 5.93 -0.32 -9.36
N TYR A 30 6.86 -1.01 -8.70
CA TYR A 30 7.14 -2.42 -8.95
C TYR A 30 6.45 -3.29 -7.90
N TRP A 31 5.84 -4.37 -8.36
CA TRP A 31 5.06 -5.30 -7.58
C TRP A 31 5.56 -6.71 -7.83
N LYS A 32 5.78 -7.46 -6.75
CA LYS A 32 6.01 -8.90 -6.81
C LYS A 32 4.69 -9.56 -7.10
N ASN A 33 4.64 -10.37 -8.14
CA ASN A 33 3.49 -11.20 -8.49
C ASN A 33 3.86 -12.67 -8.32
N ILE A 34 3.15 -13.38 -7.46
CA ILE A 34 3.25 -14.84 -7.34
C ILE A 34 2.00 -15.42 -8.00
N TYR A 35 2.17 -16.10 -9.14
CA TYR A 35 1.12 -16.82 -9.83
C TYR A 35 1.20 -18.31 -9.49
N SER A 36 0.10 -18.89 -9.05
CA SER A 36 0.01 -20.28 -8.61
C SER A 36 -0.88 -21.08 -9.57
N TYR A 37 -0.26 -21.88 -10.46
CA TYR A 37 -0.92 -22.85 -11.34
C TYR A 37 -0.01 -24.08 -11.51
N GLY A 38 -0.38 -25.21 -10.90
CA GLY A 38 0.49 -26.40 -10.87
C GLY A 38 1.82 -26.22 -10.10
N GLY A 39 2.08 -25.01 -9.58
CA GLY A 39 3.27 -24.58 -8.86
C GLY A 39 3.27 -23.06 -8.69
N ASP A 40 4.18 -22.54 -7.86
CA ASP A 40 4.35 -21.10 -7.66
C ASP A 40 5.39 -20.53 -8.63
N HIS A 41 4.98 -19.54 -9.40
CA HIS A 41 5.83 -18.79 -10.33
C HIS A 41 5.89 -17.33 -9.92
N GLU A 42 7.10 -16.80 -9.78
CA GLU A 42 7.32 -15.40 -9.42
C GLU A 42 7.59 -14.57 -10.67
N SER A 43 6.98 -13.38 -10.72
CA SER A 43 7.23 -12.35 -11.73
C SER A 43 7.17 -10.95 -11.11
N GLU A 44 7.63 -9.95 -11.84
CA GLU A 44 7.41 -8.54 -11.48
C GLU A 44 6.37 -7.87 -12.39
N ILE A 45 5.43 -7.13 -11.78
CA ILE A 45 4.51 -6.24 -12.48
C ILE A 45 4.92 -4.79 -12.19
N LEU A 46 5.05 -4.01 -13.24
CA LEU A 46 5.34 -2.58 -13.20
C LEU A 46 4.06 -1.80 -13.48
N TYR A 47 3.61 -0.99 -12.54
CA TYR A 47 2.59 0.03 -12.78
C TYR A 47 3.23 1.41 -12.94
N ARG A 48 2.71 2.19 -13.89
CA ARG A 48 3.07 3.60 -14.09
C ARG A 48 1.81 4.38 -14.41
N GLU A 49 1.69 5.57 -13.86
CA GLU A 49 0.55 6.45 -14.10
C GLU A 49 1.07 7.87 -14.37
N ASP A 50 0.53 8.50 -15.39
CA ASP A 50 0.82 9.90 -15.76
C ASP A 50 -0.47 10.59 -16.25
N GLU A 51 -0.34 11.80 -16.79
CA GLU A 51 -1.47 12.58 -17.30
C GLU A 51 -2.19 11.94 -18.50
N ASN A 52 -1.55 11.00 -19.19
CA ASN A 52 -2.08 10.33 -20.38
C ASN A 52 -2.71 8.98 -20.08
N GLY A 53 -2.40 8.36 -18.93
CA GLY A 53 -3.05 7.11 -18.54
C GLY A 53 -2.40 6.34 -17.41
N LEU A 54 -3.02 5.20 -17.13
CA LEU A 54 -2.50 4.11 -16.31
C LEU A 54 -1.94 3.03 -17.23
N TYR A 55 -0.74 2.56 -16.92
CA TYR A 55 -0.01 1.54 -17.65
C TYR A 55 0.40 0.42 -16.71
N ALA A 56 0.36 -0.82 -17.21
CA ALA A 56 0.90 -1.99 -16.55
C ALA A 56 1.87 -2.71 -17.50
N GLU A 57 2.93 -3.29 -16.96
CA GLU A 57 3.88 -4.11 -17.71
C GLU A 57 4.27 -5.34 -16.86
N ASN A 58 4.26 -6.53 -17.46
CA ASN A 58 4.96 -7.68 -16.89
C ASN A 58 6.43 -7.56 -17.26
N VAL A 59 7.28 -7.35 -16.25
CA VAL A 59 8.71 -7.05 -16.44
C VAL A 59 9.45 -8.22 -17.08
N ASP A 60 9.03 -9.45 -16.84
CA ASP A 60 9.72 -10.64 -17.32
C ASP A 60 9.38 -10.93 -18.78
N THR A 61 8.11 -10.76 -19.16
CA THR A 61 7.66 -10.95 -20.55
C THR A 61 7.76 -9.69 -21.41
N ARG A 62 8.04 -8.52 -20.81
CA ARG A 62 8.00 -7.19 -21.44
C ARG A 62 6.66 -6.82 -22.04
N PHE A 63 5.62 -7.52 -21.63
CA PHE A 63 4.28 -7.30 -22.11
C PHE A 63 3.66 -6.11 -21.39
N SER A 64 3.21 -5.10 -22.14
CA SER A 64 2.71 -3.84 -21.59
C SER A 64 1.33 -3.49 -22.15
N PHE A 65 0.48 -2.92 -21.30
CA PHE A 65 -0.87 -2.47 -21.61
C PHE A 65 -1.06 -1.04 -21.08
N GLN A 66 -1.66 -0.16 -21.88
CA GLN A 66 -2.35 1.01 -21.33
C GLN A 66 -3.70 0.55 -20.79
N GLU A 67 -3.74 0.31 -19.48
CA GLU A 67 -4.92 -0.13 -18.73
C GLU A 67 -6.07 0.87 -18.85
N LEU A 68 -5.76 2.17 -18.71
CA LEU A 68 -6.72 3.25 -18.88
C LEU A 68 -6.06 4.42 -19.58
N LYS A 69 -6.78 5.03 -20.52
CA LYS A 69 -6.40 6.28 -21.15
C LYS A 69 -7.04 7.47 -20.45
N TYR A 70 -6.27 8.54 -20.27
CA TYR A 70 -6.70 9.79 -19.67
C TYR A 70 -6.74 10.93 -20.71
N PRO A 71 -7.60 11.95 -20.51
CA PRO A 71 -8.63 12.05 -19.48
C PRO A 71 -9.76 11.03 -19.72
N ILE A 72 -10.38 10.52 -18.65
CA ILE A 72 -11.44 9.50 -18.73
C ILE A 72 -12.75 10.13 -19.21
N PHE A 73 -13.26 9.68 -20.35
CA PHE A 73 -14.61 10.00 -20.80
C PHE A 73 -15.22 8.84 -21.62
N LEU A 74 -16.55 8.76 -21.61
CA LEU A 74 -17.28 7.68 -22.25
C LEU A 74 -17.00 7.67 -23.76
N GLY A 75 -16.71 6.50 -24.31
CA GLY A 75 -16.44 6.31 -25.73
C GLY A 75 -15.01 6.59 -26.16
N GLN A 76 -14.13 7.01 -25.27
CA GLN A 76 -12.70 7.17 -25.56
C GLN A 76 -12.07 5.86 -26.04
N THR A 77 -11.19 5.94 -27.04
CA THR A 77 -10.50 4.78 -27.61
C THR A 77 -8.98 4.93 -27.67
N TRP A 78 -8.30 3.79 -27.71
CA TRP A 78 -6.87 3.66 -28.01
C TRP A 78 -6.58 2.32 -28.67
N LYS A 79 -5.36 2.20 -29.19
CA LYS A 79 -4.87 0.98 -29.84
C LYS A 79 -3.86 0.30 -28.93
N GLU A 80 -3.91 -1.01 -28.91
CA GLU A 80 -2.97 -1.89 -28.21
C GLU A 80 -2.48 -2.98 -29.17
N ASP A 81 -1.41 -3.66 -28.79
CA ASP A 81 -0.96 -4.88 -29.45
C ASP A 81 -0.84 -6.00 -28.42
N TYR A 82 -1.63 -7.06 -28.61
CA TYR A 82 -1.56 -8.27 -27.79
C TYR A 82 -0.88 -9.35 -28.64
N ASN A 83 0.43 -9.56 -28.46
CA ASN A 83 1.20 -10.58 -29.19
C ASN A 83 1.03 -10.53 -30.72
N GLY A 84 1.10 -9.32 -31.30
CA GLY A 84 0.92 -9.09 -32.74
C GLY A 84 -0.55 -8.98 -33.19
N ILE A 85 -1.50 -9.12 -32.27
CA ILE A 85 -2.92 -8.91 -32.54
C ILE A 85 -3.25 -7.44 -32.21
N PRO A 86 -3.57 -6.62 -33.23
CA PRO A 86 -3.95 -5.24 -33.00
C PRO A 86 -5.33 -5.17 -32.34
N LEU A 87 -5.40 -4.56 -31.18
CA LEU A 87 -6.63 -4.37 -30.42
C LEU A 87 -7.07 -2.91 -30.48
N THR A 88 -8.39 -2.68 -30.57
CA THR A 88 -8.98 -1.37 -30.28
C THR A 88 -9.72 -1.45 -28.96
N VAL A 89 -9.26 -0.69 -27.96
CA VAL A 89 -9.88 -0.62 -26.64
C VAL A 89 -10.78 0.61 -26.56
N LYS A 90 -11.95 0.48 -25.93
CA LYS A 90 -12.93 1.55 -25.75
C LYS A 90 -13.45 1.62 -24.32
N ILE A 91 -13.57 2.82 -23.75
CA ILE A 91 -14.34 3.05 -22.52
C ILE A 91 -15.83 2.95 -22.84
N ILE A 92 -16.52 1.98 -22.26
CA ILE A 92 -17.94 1.70 -22.55
C ILE A 92 -18.87 2.05 -21.38
N GLU A 93 -18.34 2.20 -20.17
CA GLU A 93 -19.13 2.53 -18.98
C GLU A 93 -18.24 3.26 -17.95
N ILE A 94 -18.82 4.23 -17.26
CA ILE A 94 -18.19 4.99 -16.16
C ILE A 94 -19.23 5.14 -15.06
N GLY A 95 -18.81 5.12 -13.80
CA GLY A 95 -19.74 5.32 -12.67
C GLY A 95 -20.42 4.04 -12.19
N LYS A 96 -20.06 2.88 -12.76
CA LYS A 96 -20.68 1.59 -12.44
C LYS A 96 -20.36 1.17 -11.00
N THR A 97 -21.28 0.43 -10.39
CA THR A 97 -20.98 -0.35 -9.19
C THR A 97 -20.72 -1.80 -9.56
N VAL A 98 -19.55 -2.32 -9.19
CA VAL A 98 -19.14 -3.70 -9.44
C VAL A 98 -18.83 -4.39 -8.12
N LYS A 99 -19.30 -5.62 -7.97
CA LYS A 99 -19.04 -6.45 -6.79
C LYS A 99 -18.11 -7.58 -7.17
N THR A 100 -17.09 -7.80 -6.35
CA THR A 100 -16.21 -8.96 -6.39
C THR A 100 -16.15 -9.61 -5.01
N ARG A 101 -15.43 -10.72 -4.87
CA ARG A 101 -15.15 -11.34 -3.56
C ARG A 101 -14.35 -10.43 -2.63
N ALA A 102 -13.58 -9.47 -3.17
CA ALA A 102 -12.84 -8.49 -2.37
C ALA A 102 -13.72 -7.38 -1.80
N GLY A 103 -14.92 -7.15 -2.33
CA GLY A 103 -15.82 -6.11 -1.87
C GLY A 103 -16.73 -5.54 -2.95
N THR A 104 -17.29 -4.35 -2.68
CA THR A 104 -18.10 -3.59 -3.64
C THR A 104 -17.37 -2.31 -3.98
N PHE A 105 -17.21 -2.05 -5.28
CA PHE A 105 -16.49 -0.90 -5.82
C PHE A 105 -17.47 -0.02 -6.58
N THR A 106 -17.47 1.27 -6.26
CA THR A 106 -18.27 2.30 -6.94
C THR A 106 -17.38 3.11 -7.85
N ASN A 107 -17.99 3.88 -8.76
CA ASN A 107 -17.27 4.71 -9.73
C ASN A 107 -16.29 3.92 -10.62
N VAL A 108 -16.67 2.69 -10.97
CA VAL A 108 -15.87 1.79 -11.80
C VAL A 108 -15.91 2.25 -13.25
N VAL A 109 -14.74 2.22 -13.89
CA VAL A 109 -14.58 2.42 -15.34
C VAL A 109 -14.49 1.06 -16.01
N VAL A 110 -15.26 0.87 -17.08
CA VAL A 110 -15.30 -0.38 -17.84
C VAL A 110 -14.80 -0.12 -19.26
N THR A 111 -13.83 -0.92 -19.67
CA THR A 111 -13.33 -0.94 -21.04
C THR A 111 -13.75 -2.23 -21.73
N LYS A 112 -13.82 -2.18 -23.06
CA LYS A 112 -14.00 -3.35 -23.92
C LYS A 112 -13.03 -3.25 -25.09
N ASP A 113 -12.31 -4.33 -25.37
CA ASP A 113 -11.48 -4.42 -26.57
C ASP A 113 -12.22 -5.06 -27.77
N SER A 114 -11.59 -5.00 -28.94
CA SER A 114 -12.15 -5.52 -30.20
C SER A 114 -12.36 -7.03 -30.20
N GLU A 115 -11.65 -7.78 -29.36
CA GLU A 115 -11.84 -9.22 -29.16
C GLU A 115 -12.97 -9.53 -28.17
N GLY A 116 -13.54 -8.50 -27.54
CA GLY A 116 -14.69 -8.62 -26.64
C GLY A 116 -14.32 -8.86 -25.18
N THR A 117 -13.06 -8.62 -24.80
CA THR A 117 -12.64 -8.67 -23.38
C THR A 117 -13.09 -7.40 -22.67
N TYR A 118 -13.78 -7.56 -21.55
CA TYR A 118 -14.13 -6.49 -20.64
C TYR A 118 -13.09 -6.38 -19.54
N ARG A 119 -12.68 -5.15 -19.19
CA ARG A 119 -11.81 -4.87 -18.04
C ARG A 119 -12.45 -3.79 -17.17
N HIS A 120 -12.46 -4.03 -15.87
CA HIS A 120 -13.09 -3.16 -14.88
C HIS A 120 -12.04 -2.60 -13.95
N TYR A 121 -12.05 -1.28 -13.77
CA TYR A 121 -11.05 -0.56 -13.00
C TYR A 121 -11.69 0.27 -11.89
N ALA A 122 -11.20 0.12 -10.67
CA ALA A 122 -11.58 0.94 -9.54
C ALA A 122 -10.45 1.91 -9.14
N GLU A 123 -10.84 3.12 -8.74
CA GLU A 123 -9.91 4.14 -8.28
C GLU A 123 -9.10 3.66 -7.07
N ASN A 124 -7.79 3.96 -7.03
CA ASN A 124 -6.84 3.52 -6.01
C ASN A 124 -6.71 1.99 -5.83
N VAL A 125 -7.30 1.20 -6.73
CA VAL A 125 -7.26 -0.27 -6.71
C VAL A 125 -6.66 -0.80 -8.01
N GLY A 126 -6.99 -0.20 -9.15
CA GLY A 126 -6.58 -0.70 -10.47
C GLY A 126 -7.57 -1.73 -11.01
N PRO A 127 -7.12 -2.75 -11.77
CA PRO A 127 -7.97 -3.82 -12.28
C PRO A 127 -8.68 -4.56 -11.13
N ILE A 128 -9.99 -4.78 -11.25
CA ILE A 128 -10.78 -5.53 -10.26
C ILE A 128 -11.46 -6.76 -10.85
N LEU A 129 -11.71 -6.74 -12.16
CA LEU A 129 -12.37 -7.82 -12.89
C LEU A 129 -12.03 -7.72 -14.38
N THR A 130 -11.60 -8.83 -14.96
CA THR A 130 -11.47 -9.03 -16.41
C THR A 130 -12.30 -10.24 -16.80
N ASP A 131 -13.09 -10.12 -17.85
CA ASP A 131 -13.88 -11.23 -18.36
C ASP A 131 -14.10 -11.16 -19.88
N GLN A 132 -14.02 -12.31 -20.56
CA GLN A 132 -14.35 -12.46 -21.97
C GLN A 132 -15.37 -13.59 -22.15
N PRO A 133 -16.67 -13.32 -21.91
CA PRO A 133 -17.70 -14.36 -21.85
C PRO A 133 -18.00 -15.02 -23.21
N ALA A 134 -17.61 -14.39 -24.32
CA ALA A 134 -17.85 -14.88 -25.68
C ALA A 134 -16.66 -15.67 -26.27
N LEU A 135 -15.67 -16.07 -25.46
CA LEU A 135 -14.54 -16.85 -25.94
C LEU A 135 -15.01 -18.25 -26.38
N GLU A 136 -15.10 -18.47 -27.69
CA GLU A 136 -15.67 -19.67 -28.30
C GLU A 136 -14.71 -20.88 -28.24
N TYR A 137 -13.40 -20.63 -28.08
CA TYR A 137 -12.36 -21.66 -27.96
C TYR A 137 -11.33 -21.30 -26.87
N GLY A 138 -11.16 -22.18 -25.88
CA GLY A 138 -10.18 -22.04 -24.78
C GLY A 138 -10.82 -21.90 -23.40
N SER A 139 -9.98 -21.85 -22.37
CA SER A 139 -10.38 -21.48 -21.01
C SER A 139 -10.90 -20.04 -21.00
N PRO A 140 -12.11 -19.74 -20.46
CA PRO A 140 -12.64 -18.39 -20.46
C PRO A 140 -11.65 -17.45 -19.78
N LEU A 141 -11.30 -16.34 -20.43
CA LEU A 141 -10.52 -15.29 -19.77
C LEU A 141 -11.39 -14.74 -18.64
N TYR A 142 -10.98 -15.03 -17.41
CA TYR A 142 -11.61 -14.55 -16.19
C TYR A 142 -10.51 -14.27 -15.18
N GLU A 143 -10.49 -13.05 -14.66
CA GLU A 143 -9.66 -12.63 -13.54
C GLU A 143 -10.52 -11.81 -12.60
N GLU A 144 -10.55 -12.14 -11.32
CA GLU A 144 -11.31 -11.38 -10.32
C GLU A 144 -10.46 -11.09 -9.11
N LEU A 145 -10.51 -9.84 -8.64
CA LEU A 145 -9.93 -9.44 -7.37
C LEU A 145 -10.73 -10.05 -6.21
N ILE A 146 -10.10 -10.97 -5.47
CA ILE A 146 -10.75 -11.72 -4.39
C ILE A 146 -10.39 -11.26 -2.99
N SER A 147 -9.29 -10.53 -2.81
CA SER A 147 -8.92 -9.96 -1.52
C SER A 147 -8.05 -8.71 -1.63
N LEU A 148 -8.34 -7.73 -0.77
CA LEU A 148 -7.58 -6.49 -0.57
C LEU A 148 -7.19 -6.33 0.90
N LYS A 149 -6.01 -6.80 1.26
CA LYS A 149 -5.53 -6.74 2.66
C LYS A 149 -4.48 -5.66 2.83
N LYS A 150 -4.39 -5.05 4.01
CA LYS A 150 -3.30 -4.12 4.31
C LYS A 150 -1.98 -4.88 4.29
N GLN A 151 -1.04 -4.46 3.44
CA GLN A 151 0.34 -4.89 3.50
C GLN A 151 0.90 -4.41 4.84
N ARG A 152 1.23 -5.38 5.69
CA ARG A 152 1.98 -5.07 6.91
C ARG A 152 3.38 -4.67 6.43
N GLY A 153 3.77 -3.42 6.69
CA GLY A 153 5.13 -2.96 6.39
C GLY A 153 6.15 -3.89 7.05
N LYS A 154 7.36 -3.94 6.48
CA LYS A 154 8.46 -4.67 7.09
C LYS A 154 8.65 -4.13 8.51
N VAL A 155 8.45 -4.97 9.51
CA VAL A 155 8.62 -4.59 10.91
C VAL A 155 10.11 -4.34 11.13
N VAL A 156 10.49 -3.08 11.28
CA VAL A 156 11.86 -2.69 11.61
C VAL A 156 12.03 -2.83 13.11
N TYR A 157 13.09 -3.51 13.54
CA TYR A 157 13.45 -3.59 14.96
C TYR A 157 14.65 -2.69 15.23
N TRP A 158 14.62 -2.01 16.37
CA TRP A 158 15.72 -1.24 16.92
C TRP A 158 16.05 -1.76 18.32
N ASP A 159 17.21 -2.42 18.43
CA ASP A 159 17.69 -3.16 19.61
C ASP A 159 16.63 -4.07 20.23
N GLY A 160 16.01 -4.92 19.40
CA GLY A 160 15.01 -5.90 19.83
C GLY A 160 13.61 -5.35 20.05
N MET A 161 13.38 -4.03 19.95
CA MET A 161 12.03 -3.45 19.98
C MET A 161 11.56 -3.05 18.59
N GLU A 162 10.31 -3.36 18.27
CA GLU A 162 9.67 -2.85 17.05
C GLU A 162 9.69 -1.31 17.02
N LEU A 163 10.19 -0.75 15.92
CA LEU A 163 10.14 0.66 15.62
C LEU A 163 8.74 1.00 15.09
N LYS A 164 8.01 1.84 15.83
CA LYS A 164 6.65 2.24 15.45
C LYS A 164 6.68 3.48 14.57
N SER A 165 5.70 3.59 13.67
CA SER A 165 5.52 4.81 12.87
C SER A 165 5.41 6.05 13.78
N GLY A 166 6.09 7.14 13.41
CA GLY A 166 6.16 8.37 14.19
C GLY A 166 7.10 8.32 15.41
N GLN A 167 7.74 7.19 15.70
CA GLN A 167 8.75 7.10 16.76
C GLN A 167 10.00 7.86 16.33
N ILE A 168 10.35 8.92 17.07
CA ILE A 168 11.54 9.74 16.84
C ILE A 168 12.74 9.28 17.68
N GLY A 169 12.51 8.45 18.70
CA GLY A 169 13.57 7.94 19.55
C GLY A 169 13.07 7.03 20.67
N ARG A 170 13.88 6.85 21.71
CA ARG A 170 13.51 6.17 22.94
C ARG A 170 14.16 6.82 24.15
N LEU A 171 13.52 6.69 25.31
CA LEU A 171 14.09 7.00 26.61
C LEU A 171 14.44 5.72 27.34
N LYS A 172 15.64 5.68 27.93
CA LYS A 172 15.98 4.76 29.02
C LYS A 172 15.95 5.55 30.34
N ILE A 173 15.22 5.04 31.32
CA ILE A 173 15.17 5.64 32.66
C ILE A 173 16.39 5.16 33.44
N ASN A 174 17.24 6.10 33.88
CA ASN A 174 18.45 5.83 34.66
C ASN A 174 18.21 6.02 36.16
N LYS A 175 17.36 6.98 36.53
CA LYS A 175 16.92 7.24 37.92
C LYS A 175 15.41 7.44 37.94
N SER A 176 14.78 7.15 39.07
CA SER A 176 13.33 7.32 39.23
C SER A 176 12.88 8.71 38.78
N ILE A 177 11.82 8.77 37.98
CA ILE A 177 11.28 10.04 37.44
C ILE A 177 9.76 9.94 37.28
N ASN A 178 9.07 11.08 37.34
CA ASN A 178 7.63 11.11 37.18
C ASN A 178 7.21 10.94 35.72
N LEU A 179 6.16 10.15 35.52
CA LEU A 179 5.35 10.17 34.32
C LEU A 179 4.22 11.17 34.52
N TRP A 180 4.06 12.05 33.54
CA TRP A 180 3.04 13.10 33.55
C TRP A 180 2.01 12.84 32.46
N LYS A 181 0.77 13.27 32.69
CA LYS A 181 -0.23 13.47 31.65
C LYS A 181 -0.48 14.96 31.51
N ARG A 182 -0.58 15.46 30.28
CA ARG A 182 -0.87 16.87 30.03
C ARG A 182 -2.38 17.07 29.94
N GLU A 183 -2.90 18.03 30.70
CA GLU A 183 -4.29 18.44 30.65
C GLU A 183 -4.34 19.97 30.55
N GLY A 184 -4.60 20.47 29.34
CA GLY A 184 -4.48 21.90 29.02
C GLY A 184 -3.06 22.41 29.31
N GLU A 185 -2.97 23.39 30.20
CA GLU A 185 -1.72 24.02 30.65
C GLU A 185 -1.19 23.46 31.98
N THR A 186 -1.56 22.22 32.34
CA THR A 186 -1.08 21.59 33.58
C THR A 186 -0.49 20.20 33.35
N LEU A 187 0.40 19.80 34.26
CA LEU A 187 0.92 18.44 34.34
C LEU A 187 0.23 17.71 35.50
N LYS A 188 -0.46 16.61 35.21
CA LYS A 188 -0.98 15.70 36.21
C LYS A 188 -0.03 14.54 36.42
N PHE A 189 0.35 14.31 37.67
CA PHE A 189 1.15 13.16 38.06
C PHE A 189 0.38 11.87 37.75
N VAL A 190 1.06 10.90 37.12
CA VAL A 190 0.48 9.58 36.81
C VAL A 190 1.10 8.52 37.72
N ARG A 191 2.43 8.38 37.66
CA ARG A 191 3.20 7.48 38.51
C ARG A 191 4.70 7.79 38.44
N ILE A 192 5.48 7.09 39.25
CA ILE A 192 6.95 7.07 39.13
C ILE A 192 7.38 5.94 38.18
N LEU A 193 8.22 6.28 37.20
CA LEU A 193 8.97 5.36 36.36
C LEU A 193 10.25 4.93 37.07
N LYS A 194 10.61 3.65 37.01
CA LYS A 194 11.79 3.10 37.69
C LYS A 194 13.01 3.00 36.77
N PRO A 195 14.23 2.99 37.34
CA PRO A 195 15.45 2.72 36.58
C PRO A 195 15.35 1.41 35.78
N GLY A 196 15.83 1.44 34.54
CA GLY A 196 15.79 0.31 33.62
C GLY A 196 14.59 0.30 32.68
N GLU A 197 13.52 1.04 32.98
CA GLU A 197 12.36 1.14 32.07
C GLU A 197 12.75 1.85 30.77
N VAL A 198 12.15 1.42 29.66
CA VAL A 198 12.40 1.97 28.33
C VAL A 198 11.08 2.36 27.66
N TYR A 199 11.05 3.55 27.06
CA TYR A 199 9.86 4.12 26.43
C TYR A 199 10.17 4.64 25.04
N ARG A 200 9.25 4.44 24.10
CA ARG A 200 9.31 5.11 22.79
C ARG A 200 9.07 6.60 22.98
N VAL A 201 9.67 7.41 22.12
CA VAL A 201 9.43 8.86 22.06
C VAL A 201 8.84 9.19 20.70
N TYR A 202 7.77 9.99 20.69
CA TYR A 202 7.07 10.43 19.49
C TYR A 202 7.16 11.94 19.26
N SER A 203 7.48 12.71 20.31
CA SER A 203 7.61 14.16 20.21
C SER A 203 8.50 14.71 21.32
N TYR A 204 8.98 15.93 21.12
CA TYR A 204 9.63 16.74 22.14
C TYR A 204 9.11 18.19 22.05
N ASP A 205 8.88 18.81 23.20
CA ASP A 205 8.62 20.25 23.28
C ASP A 205 9.36 20.87 24.47
N SER A 206 9.56 22.19 24.45
CA SER A 206 10.34 22.91 25.47
C SER A 206 9.55 23.29 26.72
N LYS A 207 8.25 22.97 26.81
CA LYS A 207 7.41 23.34 27.97
C LYS A 207 7.86 22.59 29.22
N TYR A 208 7.62 23.16 30.40
CA TYR A 208 7.89 22.52 31.71
C TYR A 208 9.29 21.91 31.84
N GLY A 209 10.32 22.63 31.38
CA GLY A 209 11.71 22.16 31.44
C GLY A 209 12.10 21.16 30.34
N GLY A 210 11.31 21.06 29.28
CA GLY A 210 11.47 20.09 28.20
C GLY A 210 10.71 18.80 28.49
N GLN A 211 9.91 18.33 27.53
CA GLN A 211 9.03 17.17 27.69
C GLN A 211 9.15 16.25 26.50
N TYR A 212 9.45 14.98 26.77
CA TYR A 212 9.38 13.90 25.77
C TYR A 212 8.01 13.26 25.79
N GLY A 213 7.29 13.31 24.67
CA GLY A 213 6.02 12.61 24.51
C GLY A 213 6.25 11.11 24.31
N VAL A 214 5.81 10.29 25.26
CA VAL A 214 6.02 8.82 25.25
C VAL A 214 4.79 8.02 24.78
N GLY A 215 3.81 8.71 24.19
CA GLY A 215 2.59 8.14 23.62
C GLY A 215 1.35 8.38 24.49
N ALA A 216 0.16 8.31 23.88
CA ALA A 216 -1.14 8.47 24.56
C ALA A 216 -1.29 9.73 25.46
N GLY A 217 -0.59 10.82 25.11
CA GLY A 217 -0.61 12.07 25.88
C GLY A 217 0.23 12.05 27.18
N TYR A 218 1.11 11.06 27.34
CA TYR A 218 2.04 11.00 28.46
C TYR A 218 3.40 11.60 28.13
N TYR A 219 4.03 12.17 29.16
CA TYR A 219 5.27 12.92 29.03
C TYR A 219 6.25 12.60 30.16
N VAL A 220 7.55 12.67 29.84
CA VAL A 220 8.66 12.59 30.79
C VAL A 220 9.51 13.85 30.66
N THR A 221 9.76 14.52 31.79
CA THR A 221 10.56 15.75 31.83
C THR A 221 12.02 15.47 31.44
N ASN A 222 12.63 16.36 30.66
CA ASN A 222 14.01 16.27 30.21
C ASN A 222 15.01 16.53 31.35
N MET A 223 15.26 15.51 32.18
CA MET A 223 16.19 15.57 33.31
C MET A 223 17.45 14.76 33.01
N LYS A 224 18.53 15.44 32.62
CA LYS A 224 19.78 14.86 32.08
C LYS A 224 20.33 13.65 32.84
N ASP A 225 20.23 13.62 34.17
CA ASP A 225 20.77 12.53 35.00
C ASP A 225 19.76 11.40 35.27
N HIS A 226 18.49 11.62 34.97
CA HIS A 226 17.42 10.65 35.21
C HIS A 226 17.06 9.84 33.97
N ILE A 227 17.35 10.37 32.78
CA ILE A 227 16.98 9.75 31.51
C ILE A 227 18.14 9.78 30.52
N LYS A 228 18.14 8.82 29.59
CA LYS A 228 18.96 8.84 28.39
C LYS A 228 18.05 8.80 27.18
N TYR A 229 18.11 9.82 26.33
CA TYR A 229 17.44 9.82 25.04
C TYR A 229 18.37 9.27 23.95
N GLU A 230 17.83 8.37 23.13
CA GLU A 230 18.52 7.78 22.00
C GLU A 230 17.65 7.91 20.75
N THR A 231 18.27 8.02 19.57
CA THR A 231 17.59 8.12 18.28
C THR A 231 18.05 6.96 17.39
N PRO A 232 17.15 6.28 16.66
CA PRO A 232 17.56 5.24 15.72
C PRO A 232 18.40 5.85 14.58
N SER A 233 19.25 5.05 13.94
CA SER A 233 20.01 5.54 12.77
C SER A 233 19.05 6.03 11.68
N LYS A 234 19.43 7.07 10.91
CA LYS A 234 18.61 7.60 9.80
C LYS A 234 18.18 6.51 8.80
N LYS A 235 19.00 5.47 8.61
CA LYS A 235 18.69 4.32 7.74
C LYS A 235 17.49 3.49 8.19
N LEU A 236 17.11 3.56 9.46
CA LEU A 236 15.96 2.83 10.03
C LEU A 236 14.68 3.68 10.03
N LEU A 237 14.76 4.97 9.71
CA LEU A 237 13.64 5.92 9.68
C LEU A 237 13.04 6.12 8.27
N ASN A 238 13.53 5.36 7.28
CA ASN A 238 13.07 5.40 5.88
C ASN A 238 11.80 4.55 5.67
#